data_AF-A0A7Y1UVQ6-F1
#
_entry.id   AF-A0A7Y1UVQ6-F1
#
_cell.length_a   1.000
_cell.length_b   1.000
_cell.length_c   1.000
_cell.angle_alpha   90.00
_cell.angle_beta   90.00
_cell.angle_gamma   90.00
#
_symmetry.space_group_name_H-M   'P 1'
#
loop_
_entity.id
_entity.type
_entity.pdbx_description
1 polymer ?
#
loop_
_entity_poly.entity_id
_entity_poly.type
_entity_poly.pdbx_seq_one_letter_code
_entity_poly.pdbx_strand_id
1 'polypeptide(L)'
;MFLAGTGTVGLNEVGEDAWYRLADRACSMGAWNFAVARALAGDFLANEAANFSRTNDEMADAVWFVAVTACRDLFPQPALDLGPPSSAEADDG
;
A
#
# COMPACT_ATOMS: atom_id res chain seq x y z
N MET A 1 20.92 -18.24 4.97
CA MET A 1 20.04 -18.23 6.15
C MET A 1 19.40 -16.86 6.26
N PHE A 2 18.23 -16.65 5.63
CA PHE A 2 17.36 -15.48 5.79
C PHE A 2 15.93 -15.91 5.46
N LEU A 3 15.29 -16.60 6.39
CA LEU A 3 13.86 -16.93 6.33
C LEU A 3 13.32 -16.84 7.76
N ALA A 4 12.92 -15.63 8.15
CA ALA A 4 12.15 -15.41 9.35
C ALA A 4 11.26 -14.18 9.16
N GLY A 5 10.00 -14.43 8.81
CA GLY A 5 8.91 -13.82 9.58
C GLY A 5 8.28 -12.52 9.09
N THR A 6 8.38 -12.15 7.81
CA THR A 6 7.36 -11.28 7.19
C THR A 6 6.57 -12.15 6.24
N GLY A 7 5.28 -12.31 6.52
CA GLY A 7 4.48 -13.29 5.84
C GLY A 7 4.53 -13.10 4.33
N THR A 8 4.62 -14.22 3.64
CA THR A 8 4.10 -14.41 2.28
C THR A 8 2.58 -14.21 2.28
N VAL A 9 2.07 -13.15 2.92
CA VAL A 9 0.68 -12.73 2.85
C VAL A 9 0.57 -11.94 1.56
N GLY A 10 0.21 -12.63 0.48
CA GLY A 10 -0.33 -12.01 -0.73
C GLY A 10 0.59 -11.84 -1.94
N LEU A 11 1.92 -11.93 -1.81
CA LEU A 11 2.83 -11.75 -2.96
C LEU A 11 2.71 -12.88 -4.00
N ASN A 12 2.48 -14.12 -3.58
CA ASN A 12 2.38 -15.28 -4.48
C ASN A 12 1.02 -15.41 -5.19
N GLU A 13 -0.02 -14.72 -4.71
CA GLU A 13 -1.39 -14.87 -5.23
C GLU A 13 -1.69 -13.89 -6.38
N VAL A 14 -1.02 -12.72 -6.39
CA VAL A 14 -1.23 -11.64 -7.37
C VAL A 14 -0.05 -11.49 -8.34
N GLY A 15 1.09 -12.14 -8.04
CA GLY A 15 2.31 -12.09 -8.83
C GLY A 15 3.13 -10.82 -8.58
N GLU A 16 4.46 -10.95 -8.62
CA GLU A 16 5.40 -9.84 -8.39
C GLU A 16 5.15 -8.65 -9.35
N ASP A 17 4.84 -8.92 -10.62
CA ASP A 17 4.58 -7.88 -11.63
C ASP A 17 3.42 -6.94 -11.26
N ALA A 18 2.39 -7.44 -10.59
CA ALA A 18 1.25 -6.63 -10.16
C ALA A 18 1.66 -5.68 -9.03
N TRP A 19 2.49 -6.15 -8.10
CA TRP A 19 3.05 -5.32 -7.04
C TRP A 19 4.02 -4.27 -7.56
N TYR A 20 4.85 -4.60 -8.56
CA TYR A 20 5.71 -3.61 -9.23
C TYR A 20 4.89 -2.53 -9.93
N ARG A 21 3.84 -2.91 -10.66
CA ARG A 21 2.92 -1.95 -11.31
C ARG A 21 2.18 -1.09 -10.29
N LEU A 22 1.76 -1.68 -9.17
CA LEU A 22 1.13 -0.94 -8.07
C LEU A 22 2.11 0.07 -7.47
N ALA A 23 3.36 -0.32 -7.22
CA ALA A 23 4.39 0.56 -6.68
C ALA A 23 4.66 1.76 -7.60
N ASP A 24 4.85 1.51 -8.90
CA ASP A 24 5.06 2.57 -9.89
C ASP A 24 3.89 3.56 -9.95
N ARG A 25 2.65 3.04 -10.04
CA ARG A 25 1.43 3.86 -9.98
C ARG A 25 1.31 4.63 -8.68
N ALA A 26 1.60 4.00 -7.55
CA ALA A 26 1.50 4.61 -6.24
C ALA A 26 2.50 5.76 -6.09
N CYS A 27 3.71 5.61 -6.63
CA CYS A 27 4.70 6.66 -6.69
C CYS A 27 4.30 7.79 -7.64
N SER A 28 3.79 7.46 -8.83
CA SER A 28 3.42 8.47 -9.83
C SER A 28 2.15 9.25 -9.45
N MET A 29 1.18 8.63 -8.79
CA MET A 29 -0.07 9.28 -8.39
C MET A 29 -0.03 9.92 -7.01
N GLY A 30 0.99 9.60 -6.21
CA GLY A 30 1.17 10.16 -4.87
C GLY A 30 0.34 9.46 -3.81
N ALA A 31 0.59 8.17 -3.62
CA ALA A 31 -0.06 7.35 -2.59
C ALA A 31 0.25 7.78 -1.14
N TRP A 32 1.13 8.77 -0.93
CA TRP A 32 1.23 9.48 0.35
C TRP A 32 -0.07 10.23 0.71
N ASN A 33 -0.96 10.49 -0.26
CA ASN A 33 -2.32 10.95 0.00
C ASN A 33 -3.26 9.75 0.24
N PHE A 34 -3.95 9.73 1.38
CA PHE A 34 -4.85 8.64 1.77
C PHE A 34 -5.98 8.37 0.78
N ALA A 35 -6.51 9.42 0.13
CA ALA A 35 -7.53 9.24 -0.90
C ALA A 35 -6.97 8.50 -2.13
N VAL A 36 -5.72 8.77 -2.50
CA VAL A 36 -5.03 8.09 -3.60
C VAL A 36 -4.70 6.66 -3.22
N ALA A 37 -4.20 6.42 -2.00
CA ALA A 37 -3.92 5.09 -1.48
C ALA A 37 -5.17 4.20 -1.47
N ARG A 38 -6.31 4.71 -0.97
CA ARG A 38 -7.61 4.00 -0.98
C ARG A 38 -8.15 3.75 -2.39
N ALA A 39 -8.01 4.72 -3.30
CA ALA A 39 -8.43 4.53 -4.69
C ALA A 39 -7.61 3.41 -5.37
N LEU A 40 -6.30 3.42 -5.16
CA LEU A 40 -5.38 2.40 -5.67
C LEU A 40 -5.63 1.02 -5.07
N ALA A 41 -5.90 0.96 -3.77
CA ALA A 41 -6.27 -0.26 -3.07
C ALA A 41 -7.56 -0.87 -3.63
N GLY A 42 -8.59 -0.06 -3.84
CA GLY A 42 -9.84 -0.49 -4.48
C GLY A 42 -9.63 -1.01 -5.90
N ASP A 43 -8.86 -0.29 -6.73
CA ASP A 43 -8.51 -0.70 -8.10
C ASP A 43 -7.73 -2.03 -8.10
N PHE A 44 -6.78 -2.18 -7.19
CA PHE A 44 -5.97 -3.39 -7.07
C PHE A 44 -6.80 -4.60 -6.61
N LEU A 45 -7.64 -4.46 -5.58
CA LEU A 45 -8.54 -5.52 -5.13
C LEU A 45 -9.55 -5.91 -6.21
N ALA A 46 -10.05 -4.95 -6.98
CA ALA A 46 -11.02 -5.22 -8.03
C ALA A 46 -10.44 -5.96 -9.25
N ASN A 47 -9.19 -5.63 -9.65
CA ASN A 47 -8.62 -6.09 -10.92
C ASN A 47 -7.55 -7.17 -10.78
N GLU A 48 -6.74 -7.13 -9.72
CA GLU A 48 -5.55 -7.98 -9.58
C GLU A 48 -5.72 -8.94 -8.39
N ALA A 49 -6.38 -8.51 -7.31
CA ALA A 49 -6.52 -9.27 -6.05
C ALA A 49 -7.98 -9.61 -5.70
N ALA A 50 -8.81 -9.98 -6.69
CA ALA A 50 -10.23 -10.27 -6.48
C ALA A 50 -10.52 -11.42 -5.46
N ASN A 51 -9.54 -12.29 -5.22
CA ASN A 51 -9.62 -13.36 -4.23
C ASN A 51 -9.07 -12.98 -2.84
N PHE A 52 -8.51 -11.78 -2.67
CA PHE A 52 -8.03 -11.34 -1.37
C PHE A 52 -9.19 -11.07 -0.43
N SER A 53 -9.17 -11.71 0.73
CA SER A 53 -10.05 -11.40 1.85
C SER A 53 -9.51 -10.22 2.67
N ARG A 54 -9.10 -9.13 2.01
CA ARG A 54 -8.63 -7.89 2.67
C ARG A 54 -9.62 -6.77 2.42
N THR A 55 -9.81 -5.91 3.41
CA THR A 55 -10.60 -4.69 3.21
C THR A 55 -9.83 -3.68 2.36
N ASN A 56 -10.55 -2.72 1.80
CA ASN A 56 -9.93 -1.63 1.06
C ASN A 56 -8.96 -0.83 1.94
N ASP A 57 -9.29 -0.64 3.23
CA ASP A 57 -8.42 0.06 4.19
C ASP A 57 -7.12 -0.69 4.49
N GLU A 58 -7.19 -2.01 4.73
CA GLU A 58 -5.98 -2.83 4.90
C GLU A 58 -5.07 -2.78 3.66
N MET A 59 -5.69 -2.76 2.47
CA MET A 59 -4.94 -2.66 1.22
C MET A 59 -4.40 -1.24 1.00
N ALA A 60 -5.09 -0.19 1.45
CA ALA A 60 -4.63 1.19 1.37
C ALA A 60 -3.35 1.40 2.18
N ASP A 61 -3.26 0.78 3.35
CA ASP A 61 -2.01 0.73 4.11
C ASP A 61 -0.90 0.01 3.35
N ALA A 62 -1.20 -1.15 2.74
CA ALA A 62 -0.24 -1.87 1.93
C ALA A 62 0.27 -1.03 0.74
N VAL A 63 -0.62 -0.30 0.05
CA VAL A 63 -0.25 0.63 -1.03
C VAL A 63 0.67 1.72 -0.50
N TRP A 64 0.34 2.30 0.66
CA TRP A 64 1.17 3.32 1.30
C TRP A 64 2.56 2.77 1.67
N PHE A 65 2.63 1.57 2.25
CA PHE A 65 3.89 0.91 2.61
C PHE A 65 4.75 0.55 1.39
N VAL A 66 4.14 0.08 0.32
CA VAL A 66 4.84 -0.20 -0.94
C VAL A 66 5.39 1.11 -1.54
N ALA A 67 4.58 2.17 -1.55
CA ALA A 67 4.99 3.47 -2.06
C ALA A 67 6.11 4.10 -1.23
N VAL A 68 6.02 4.09 0.11
CA VAL A 68 7.09 4.64 0.96
C VAL A 68 8.37 3.81 0.82
N THR A 69 8.28 2.51 0.56
CA THR A 69 9.46 1.67 0.32
C THR A 69 10.09 1.95 -1.05
N ALA A 70 9.27 2.17 -2.08
CA ALA A 70 9.72 2.38 -3.46
C ALA A 70 10.17 3.82 -3.76
N CYS A 71 9.50 4.82 -3.19
CA CYS A 71 9.69 6.23 -3.52
C CYS A 71 9.54 7.15 -2.31
N ARG A 72 10.12 6.76 -1.17
CA ARG A 72 10.17 7.58 0.06
C ARG A 72 10.57 9.02 -0.16
N ASP A 73 11.51 9.28 -1.08
CA ASP A 73 12.05 10.60 -1.35
C ASP A 73 11.00 11.57 -1.92
N LEU A 74 9.94 11.03 -2.54
CA LEU A 74 8.80 11.80 -3.04
C LEU A 74 7.76 12.10 -1.96
N PHE A 75 7.85 11.47 -0.78
CA PHE A 75 6.88 11.67 0.29
C PHE A 75 7.12 13.02 0.97
N PRO A 76 6.10 13.90 1.06
CA PRO A 76 6.22 15.09 1.89
C PRO A 76 6.35 14.67 3.36
N GLN A 77 7.22 15.35 4.11
CA GLN A 77 7.41 15.14 5.56
C GLN A 77 6.11 14.98 6.36
N PRO A 78 5.05 15.80 6.19
CA PRO A 78 3.81 15.60 6.93
C PRO A 78 3.14 14.25 6.67
N ALA A 79 3.26 13.68 5.47
CA ALA A 79 2.70 12.37 5.17
C ALA A 79 3.52 11.23 5.80
N LEU A 80 4.83 11.42 5.99
CA LEU A 80 5.67 10.47 6.73
C LEU A 80 5.38 10.51 8.24
N ASP A 81 5.05 11.68 8.76
CA ASP A 81 4.71 11.91 10.17
C ASP A 81 3.33 11.32 10.53
N LEU A 82 2.34 11.54 9.66
CA LEU A 82 0.99 10.94 9.76
C LEU A 82 1.00 9.41 9.64
N GLY A 83 1.97 8.86 8.90
CA GLY A 83 2.04 7.43 8.66
C GLY A 83 0.95 6.91 7.69
N PRO A 84 0.70 5.59 7.68
CA PRO A 84 -0.28 4.99 6.79
C PRO A 84 -1.72 5.37 7.20
N PRO A 85 -2.69 5.29 6.27
CA PRO A 85 -4.05 5.75 6.49
C PRO A 85 -4.73 5.19 7.75
N SER A 86 -4.53 3.92 8.09
CA SER A 86 -5.11 3.35 9.31
C SER A 86 -4.50 3.89 10.61
N SER A 87 -3.26 4.37 10.58
CA SER A 87 -2.60 4.99 11.74
C SER A 87 -3.06 6.44 11.94
N ALA A 88 -3.33 7.16 10.85
CA ALA A 88 -3.89 8.51 10.93
C ALA A 88 -5.33 8.54 11.44
N GLU A 89 -6.11 7.48 11.20
CA GLU A 89 -7.47 7.34 11.74
C GLU A 89 -7.49 6.87 13.20
N ALA A 90 -6.36 6.41 13.75
CA ALA A 90 -6.23 6.02 15.15
C ALA A 90 -5.88 7.19 16.09
N ASP A 91 -5.44 8.35 15.56
CA ASP A 91 -5.07 9.55 16.32
C ASP A 91 -6.24 10.55 16.48
N ASP A 92 -7.35 10.36 15.75
CA ASP A 92 -8.63 11.09 15.92
C ASP A 92 -9.59 10.31 16.86
N GLY A 93 -9.09 9.90 18.03
CA GLY A 93 -9.82 9.09 19.02
C GLY A 93 -9.66 9.58 20.46
#